data_AF-A0A957KSU5-F1
#
_entry.id   AF-A0A957KSU5-F1
#
_cell.length_a   1.000
_cell.length_b   1.000
_cell.length_c   1.000
_cell.angle_alpha   90.00
_cell.angle_beta   90.00
_cell.angle_gamma   90.00
#
_symmetry.space_group_name_H-M   'P 1'
#
loop_
_entity.id
_entity.type
_entity.pdbx_description
1 polymer ?
#
loop_
_entity_poly.entity_id
_entity_poly.type
_entity_poly.pdbx_seq_one_letter_code
_entity_poly.pdbx_strand_id
1 'polypeptide(L)' 'PETDAQFRGQLDDARFRSIVNAVPAAWLGEETLFADTEALRDAYVAYLSERLANSTVFVEEAVRARALLL' A
#
# COMPACT_ATOMS: atom_id res chain seq x y z
N PRO A 1 -8.04 8.47 12.57
CA PRO A 1 -9.29 7.75 12.22
C PRO A 1 -10.07 8.43 11.10
N GLU A 2 -10.38 9.72 11.24
CA GLU A 2 -11.16 10.48 10.25
C GLU A 2 -10.50 10.55 8.88
N THR A 3 -9.19 10.79 8.81
CA THR A 3 -8.42 10.80 7.55
C THR A 3 -8.49 9.46 6.81
N ASP A 4 -8.33 8.35 7.53
CA ASP A 4 -8.38 7.03 6.92
C ASP A 4 -9.78 6.74 6.34
N ALA A 5 -10.84 7.06 7.08
CA ALA A 5 -12.22 6.94 6.60
C ALA A 5 -12.50 7.81 5.35
N GLN A 6 -11.93 9.02 5.30
CA GLN A 6 -12.14 9.95 4.18
C GLN A 6 -11.41 9.52 2.90
N PHE A 7 -10.21 8.95 3.02
CA PHE A 7 -9.34 8.72 1.86
C PHE A 7 -9.27 7.26 1.40
N ARG A 8 -9.64 6.28 2.24
CA ARG A 8 -9.63 4.86 1.87
C ARG A 8 -10.40 4.60 0.56
N GLY A 9 -11.57 5.21 0.41
CA GLY A 9 -12.42 5.02 -0.78
C GLY A 9 -11.89 5.65 -2.08
N GLN A 10 -10.79 6.40 -2.03
CA GLN A 10 -10.13 6.98 -3.21
C GLN A 10 -9.04 6.06 -3.78
N LEU A 11 -8.72 4.98 -3.06
CA LEU A 11 -7.71 3.99 -3.44
C LEU A 11 -8.42 2.70 -3.83
N ASP A 12 -7.98 2.12 -4.94
CA ASP A 12 -8.42 0.83 -5.47
C ASP A 12 -7.26 0.20 -6.26
N ASP A 13 -7.45 -1.04 -6.72
CA ASP A 13 -6.44 -1.79 -7.47
C ASP A 13 -5.99 -1.04 -8.73
N ALA A 14 -6.89 -0.33 -9.41
CA ALA A 14 -6.58 0.43 -10.61
C ALA A 14 -5.71 1.66 -10.30
N ARG A 15 -6.00 2.36 -9.20
CA ARG A 15 -5.20 3.47 -8.70
C ARG A 15 -3.82 3.00 -8.27
N PHE A 16 -3.73 1.88 -7.53
CA PHE A 16 -2.45 1.31 -7.15
C PHE A 16 -1.64 0.86 -8.37
N ARG A 17 -2.25 0.19 -9.33
CA ARG A 17 -1.61 -0.16 -10.60
C ARG A 17 -1.05 1.06 -11.31
N SER A 18 -1.83 2.14 -11.40
CA SER A 18 -1.38 3.39 -12.03
C SER A 18 -0.17 3.99 -11.31
N ILE A 19 -0.14 3.97 -9.98
CA ILE A 19 0.97 4.49 -9.18
C ILE A 19 2.22 3.62 -9.36
N VAL A 20 2.06 2.30 -9.26
CA VAL A 20 3.16 1.33 -9.41
C VAL A 20 3.76 1.39 -10.82
N ASN A 21 2.93 1.57 -11.85
CA ASN A 21 3.40 1.73 -13.24
C ASN A 21 4.13 3.05 -13.48
N ALA A 22 3.90 4.08 -12.67
CA ALA A 22 4.63 5.34 -12.78
C ALA A 22 6.10 5.22 -12.32
N VAL A 23 6.45 4.15 -11.61
CA VAL A 23 7.84 3.89 -11.20
C VAL A 23 8.67 3.42 -12.41
N PRO A 24 9.73 4.15 -12.78
CA PRO A 24 10.60 3.76 -13.89
C PRO A 24 11.23 2.39 -13.66
N ALA A 25 11.25 1.54 -14.69
CA ALA A 25 11.85 0.20 -14.59
C ALA A 25 13.33 0.26 -14.16
N ALA A 26 14.06 1.30 -14.58
CA ALA A 26 15.46 1.51 -14.20
C ALA A 26 15.69 1.70 -12.68
N TRP A 27 14.64 2.04 -11.92
CA TRP A 27 14.74 2.18 -10.46
C TRP A 27 14.51 0.86 -9.72
N LEU A 28 13.95 -0.15 -10.39
CA LEU A 28 13.60 -1.44 -9.79
C LEU A 28 14.81 -2.38 -9.67
N GLY A 29 15.97 -2.00 -10.24
CA GLY A 29 17.24 -2.70 -10.08
C GLY A 29 17.21 -4.12 -10.66
N GLU A 30 18.21 -4.92 -10.27
CA GLU A 30 18.26 -6.37 -10.55
C GLU A 30 17.51 -7.13 -9.45
N GLU A 31 16.20 -6.95 -9.40
CA GLU A 31 15.33 -7.72 -8.50
C GLU A 31 15.29 -9.19 -8.96
N THR A 32 15.70 -10.12 -8.08
CA THR A 32 15.79 -11.56 -8.38
C THR A 32 14.71 -12.39 -7.71
N LEU A 33 13.93 -11.79 -6.80
CA LEU A 33 12.83 -12.47 -6.10
C LEU A 33 11.60 -12.68 -7.00
N PHE A 34 11.49 -11.93 -8.09
CA PHE A 34 10.39 -12.01 -9.04
C PHE A 34 10.88 -12.40 -10.44
N ALA A 35 10.01 -13.04 -11.22
CA ALA A 35 10.34 -13.50 -12.56
C ALA A 35 10.67 -12.35 -13.52
N ASP A 36 9.97 -11.22 -13.37
CA ASP A 36 10.18 -10.00 -14.14
C ASP A 36 9.64 -8.77 -13.40
N THR A 37 9.82 -7.60 -14.00
CA THR A 37 9.32 -6.33 -13.49
C THR A 37 7.79 -6.30 -13.34
N GLU A 38 7.02 -6.98 -14.19
CA GLU A 38 5.56 -6.94 -14.08
C GLU A 38 5.06 -7.79 -12.91
N ALA A 39 5.67 -8.96 -12.68
CA ALA A 39 5.42 -9.79 -11.51
C ALA A 39 5.73 -9.06 -10.19
N LEU A 40 6.82 -8.27 -10.17
CA LEU A 40 7.12 -7.38 -9.04
C LEU A 40 6.01 -6.34 -8.82
N ARG A 41 5.55 -5.69 -9.90
CA ARG A 41 4.47 -4.70 -9.83
C ARG A 41 3.15 -5.30 -9.38
N ASP A 42 2.79 -6.48 -9.88
CA ASP A 42 1.62 -7.26 -9.46
C ASP A 42 1.66 -7.54 -7.96
N ALA A 43 2.82 -7.98 -7.45
CA ALA A 43 3.00 -8.26 -6.03
C ALA A 43 2.82 -7.01 -5.17
N TYR A 44 3.32 -5.86 -5.62
CA TYR A 44 3.10 -4.59 -4.91
C TYR A 44 1.64 -4.15 -4.92
N VAL A 45 0.93 -4.29 -6.05
CA VAL A 45 -0.51 -4.00 -6.09
C VAL A 45 -1.25 -4.90 -5.11
N ALA A 46 -1.02 -6.21 -5.13
CA ALA A 46 -1.64 -7.15 -4.21
C ALA A 46 -1.36 -6.81 -2.73
N TYR A 47 -0.10 -6.51 -2.41
CA TYR A 47 0.29 -6.10 -1.06
C TYR A 47 -0.42 -4.81 -0.61
N LEU A 48 -0.48 -3.79 -1.47
CA LEU A 48 -1.10 -2.51 -1.15
C LEU A 48 -2.62 -2.65 -0.98
N SER A 49 -3.27 -3.47 -1.81
CA SER A 49 -4.71 -3.75 -1.71
C SER A 49 -5.05 -4.51 -0.43
N GLU A 50 -4.29 -5.56 -0.09
CA GLU A 50 -4.47 -6.28 1.18
C GLU A 50 -4.26 -5.35 2.38
N ARG A 51 -3.23 -4.49 2.31
CA ARG A 51 -2.96 -3.51 3.35
C ARG A 51 -4.08 -2.47 3.47
N LEU A 52 -4.68 -2.04 2.35
CA LEU A 52 -5.82 -1.13 2.36
C LEU A 52 -7.04 -1.77 3.01
N ALA A 53 -7.34 -3.03 2.70
CA ALA A 53 -8.44 -3.79 3.31
C ALA A 53 -8.28 -3.89 4.83
N ASN A 54 -7.04 -4.01 5.33
CA ASN A 54 -6.70 -4.13 6.74
C ASN A 54 -6.25 -2.83 7.40
N SER A 55 -6.43 -1.67 6.74
CA SER A 55 -5.87 -0.39 7.21
C SER A 55 -6.39 0.06 8.58
N THR A 56 -7.61 -0.35 8.97
CA THR A 56 -8.20 -0.07 10.28
C THR A 56 -7.32 -0.53 11.44
N VAL A 57 -6.65 -1.70 11.32
CA VAL A 57 -5.80 -2.26 12.37
C VAL A 57 -4.67 -1.29 12.73
N PHE A 58 -4.02 -0.70 11.72
CA PHE A 58 -2.94 0.27 11.92
C PHE A 58 -3.43 1.56 12.57
N VAL A 59 -4.62 2.02 12.19
CA VAL A 59 -5.22 3.23 12.74
C VAL A 59 -5.59 3.04 14.21
N GLU A 60 -6.19 1.91 14.55
CA GLU A 60 -6.59 1.58 15.92
C GLU A 60 -5.38 1.47 16.84
N GLU A 61 -4.31 0.81 16.41
CA GLU A 61 -3.08 0.72 17.20
C GLU A 61 -2.42 2.09 17.39
N ALA A 62 -2.42 2.96 16.36
CA ALA A 62 -1.91 4.32 16.51
C ALA A 62 -2.72 5.16 17.51
N VAL A 63 -4.05 5.02 17.50
CA VAL A 63 -4.95 5.65 18.49
C VAL A 63 -4.66 5.13 19.90
N ARG A 64 -4.55 3.81 20.07
CA ARG A 64 -4.24 3.19 21.37
C ARG A 64 -2.90 3.66 21.90
N ALA A 65 -1.86 3.65 21.08
CA ALA A 65 -0.53 4.13 21.47
C ALA A 65 -0.56 5.60 21.89
N ARG A 66 -1.31 6.45 21.17
CA ARG A 66 -1.50 7.85 21.56
C ARG A 66 -2.23 7.99 22.90
N ALA A 67 -3.26 7.18 23.15
CA ALA A 67 -4.01 7.21 24.40
C ALA A 67 -3.17 6.80 25.61
N LEU A 68 -2.15 5.95 25.43
CA LEU A 68 -1.21 5.58 26.50
C LEU A 68 -0.20 6.68 26.85
N LEU A 69 -0.07 7.72 26.01
CA LEU A 69 0.83 8.86 26.22
C LEU A 69 0.13 10.09 26.82
N LEU A 70 -1.18 10.02 27.05
CA LEU A 70 -2.02 11.08 27.61
C LEU A 70 -2.49 10.69 29.01
#